data_AF-A0A4Y2AMX4-F1
#
_entry.id   AF-A0A4Y2AMX4-F1
#
_cell.length_a   1.000
_cell.length_b   1.000
_cell.length_c   1.000
_cell.angle_alpha   90.00
_cell.angle_beta   90.00
_cell.angle_gamma   90.00
#
_symmetry.space_group_name_H-M   'P 1'
#
loop_
_entity.id
_entity.type
_entity.pdbx_description
1 polymer ?
#
loop_
_entity_poly.entity_id
_entity_poly.type
_entity_poly.pdbx_seq_one_letter_code
_entity_poly.pdbx_strand_id
1 'polypeptide(L)'
;MASIEQKVQCVLAFHETKSPINVQRTFRRCYGRNPPDTKSIKRWYEKFKERSVTDLPRSGRPSVSEATVELVRQSFQRSPTKSTRQVSSERQIPQTSFLRILHKRLKLHAYKVQIVQDLQPNDCPRRAEFAQRF
;
A
#
# COMPACT_ATOMS: atom_id res chain seq x y z
N MET A 1 18.38 -13.88 3.63
CA MET A 1 17.21 -14.75 3.91
C MET A 1 17.17 -15.84 2.84
N ALA A 2 16.78 -17.06 3.20
CA ALA A 2 16.70 -18.18 2.24
C ALA A 2 15.52 -17.97 1.27
N SER A 3 15.74 -18.25 -0.02
CA SER A 3 14.70 -18.26 -1.06
C SER A 3 13.65 -19.34 -0.77
N ILE A 4 12.46 -19.23 -1.37
CA ILE A 4 11.41 -20.25 -1.26
C ILE A 4 11.92 -21.61 -1.73
N GLU A 5 12.61 -21.67 -2.87
CA GLU A 5 13.22 -22.89 -3.41
C GLU A 5 14.21 -23.53 -2.42
N GLN A 6 15.05 -22.70 -1.82
CA GLN A 6 16.01 -23.11 -0.79
C GLN A 6 15.32 -23.67 0.46
N LYS A 7 14.23 -23.03 0.91
CA LYS A 7 13.46 -23.55 2.04
C LYS A 7 12.78 -24.88 1.69
N VAL A 8 12.24 -25.03 0.48
CA VAL A 8 11.63 -26.28 -0.01
C VAL A 8 12.66 -27.40 -0.03
N GLN A 9 13.85 -27.15 -0.59
CA GLN A 9 14.95 -28.12 -0.61
C GLN A 9 15.38 -28.53 0.81
N CYS A 10 15.46 -27.59 1.75
CA CYS A 10 15.71 -27.90 3.15
C CYS A 10 14.62 -28.77 3.78
N VAL A 11 13.34 -28.50 3.50
CA VAL A 11 12.21 -29.28 4.02
C VAL A 11 12.22 -30.70 3.46
N LEU A 12 12.47 -30.88 2.16
CA LEU A 12 12.58 -32.19 1.52
C LEU A 12 13.75 -33.01 2.09
N ALA A 13 14.94 -32.39 2.15
CA ALA A 13 16.12 -33.04 2.74
C ALA A 13 15.92 -33.37 4.22
N PHE A 14 15.20 -32.53 4.97
CA PHE A 14 14.88 -32.80 6.38
C PHE A 14 13.87 -33.95 6.52
N HIS A 15 12.91 -34.05 5.59
CA HIS A 15 11.95 -35.14 5.58
C HIS A 15 12.64 -36.50 5.41
N GLU A 16 13.62 -36.59 4.52
CA GLU A 16 14.40 -37.80 4.26
C GLU A 16 15.36 -38.13 5.40
N THR A 17 16.17 -37.16 5.82
CA THR A 17 17.30 -37.42 6.74
C THR A 17 16.96 -37.31 8.21
N LYS A 18 15.83 -36.67 8.56
CA LYS A 18 15.41 -36.29 9.92
C LYS A 18 16.50 -35.58 10.75
N SER A 19 17.55 -35.06 10.10
CA SER A 19 18.73 -34.50 10.75
C SER A 19 19.04 -33.10 10.23
N PRO A 20 18.95 -32.05 11.07
CA PRO A 20 19.26 -30.68 10.64
C PRO A 20 20.70 -30.53 10.15
N ILE A 21 21.65 -31.30 10.70
CA ILE A 21 23.07 -31.25 10.34
C ILE A 21 23.26 -31.77 8.91
N ASN A 22 22.57 -32.85 8.53
CA ASN A 22 22.63 -33.37 7.17
C ASN A 22 22.04 -32.38 6.17
N VAL A 23 20.90 -31.75 6.52
CA VAL A 23 20.32 -30.67 5.70
C VAL A 23 21.29 -29.52 5.51
N GLN A 24 21.97 -29.06 6.56
CA GLN A 24 22.98 -28.00 6.45
C GLN A 24 24.17 -28.39 5.57
N ARG A 25 24.63 -29.65 5.65
CA ARG A 25 25.70 -30.18 4.78
C ARG A 25 25.27 -30.23 3.32
N THR A 26 24.07 -30.76 3.04
CA THR A 26 23.52 -30.81 1.68
C THR A 26 23.30 -29.39 1.14
N PHE A 27 22.79 -28.48 1.96
CA PHE A 27 22.60 -27.08 1.58
C PHE A 27 23.93 -26.40 1.18
N ARG A 28 25.00 -26.61 1.96
CA ARG A 28 26.33 -26.10 1.61
C ARG A 28 26.83 -26.68 0.29
N ARG A 29 26.62 -27.98 0.05
CA ARG A 29 27.02 -28.64 -1.21
C ARG A 29 26.25 -28.08 -2.41
N CYS A 30 24.94 -27.87 -2.29
CA CYS A 30 24.10 -27.39 -3.39
C CYS A 30 24.27 -25.90 -3.68
N TYR A 31 24.41 -25.06 -2.65
CA TYR A 31 24.33 -23.60 -2.79
C TYR A 31 25.63 -22.84 -2.47
N GLY A 32 26.65 -23.49 -1.89
CA GLY A 32 27.93 -22.85 -1.56
C GLY A 32 27.83 -21.69 -0.56
N ARG A 33 26.74 -21.62 0.22
CA ARG A 33 26.46 -20.52 1.17
C ARG A 33 26.31 -21.04 2.59
N ASN A 34 26.38 -20.11 3.55
CA ASN A 34 26.08 -20.40 4.94
C ASN A 34 24.66 -20.98 5.05
N PRO A 35 24.51 -22.16 5.67
CA PRO A 35 23.23 -22.83 5.71
C PRO A 35 22.29 -22.18 6.73
N PRO A 36 20.98 -22.38 6.61
CA PRO A 36 20.01 -21.92 7.59
C PRO A 36 20.27 -22.51 8.98
N ASP A 37 19.91 -21.76 10.02
CA ASP A 37 19.99 -22.25 11.39
C ASP A 37 19.08 -23.48 11.61
N THR A 38 19.51 -24.37 12.49
CA THR A 38 18.79 -25.59 12.85
C THR A 38 17.36 -25.33 13.32
N LYS A 39 17.12 -24.24 14.06
CA LYS A 39 15.77 -23.85 14.50
C LYS A 39 14.91 -23.43 13.31
N SER A 40 15.50 -22.74 12.32
CA SER A 40 14.80 -22.33 11.11
C SER A 40 14.38 -23.52 10.26
N ILE A 41 15.27 -24.52 10.10
CA ILE A 41 14.99 -25.76 9.35
C ILE A 41 13.81 -26.51 9.99
N LYS A 42 13.86 -26.73 11.31
CA LYS A 42 12.77 -27.38 12.05
C LYS A 42 11.46 -26.59 11.94
N ARG A 43 11.52 -25.26 12.12
CA ARG A 43 10.35 -24.38 11.99
C ARG A 43 9.72 -24.45 10.60
N TRP A 44 10.52 -24.47 9.53
CA TRP A 44 10.00 -24.61 8.17
C TRP A 44 9.34 -25.97 7.95
N TYR A 45 9.91 -27.04 8.49
CA TYR A 45 9.35 -28.39 8.39
C TYR A 45 8.01 -28.51 9.14
N GLU A 46 7.92 -28.04 10.38
CA GLU A 46 6.64 -28.07 11.12
C GLU A 46 5.58 -27.18 10.44
N LYS A 47 5.96 -25.98 10.01
CA LYS A 47 5.05 -25.10 9.25
C LYS A 47 4.59 -25.72 7.93
N PHE A 48 5.45 -26.51 7.29
CA PHE A 48 5.10 -27.24 6.07
C PHE A 48 4.06 -28.34 6.33
N LYS A 49 4.18 -29.10 7.43
CA LYS A 49 3.18 -30.11 7.81
C LYS A 49 1.79 -29.52 7.97
N GLU A 50 1.70 -28.31 8.53
CA GLU A 50 0.43 -27.65 8.79
C GLU A 50 -0.14 -26.94 7.56
N ARG A 51 0.71 -26.26 6.76
CA ARG A 51 0.24 -25.39 5.69
C ARG A 51 1.20 -25.27 4.52
N SER A 52 2.25 -24.46 4.64
CA SER A 52 3.20 -24.18 3.55
C SER A 52 4.47 -23.49 4.05
N VAL A 53 5.52 -23.54 3.24
CA VAL A 53 6.84 -22.96 3.56
C VAL A 53 6.88 -21.43 3.36
N THR A 54 5.89 -20.86 2.66
CA THR A 54 5.85 -19.43 2.30
C THR A 54 5.60 -18.56 3.52
N ASP A 55 6.27 -17.40 3.58
CA ASP A 55 6.06 -16.47 4.68
C ASP A 55 4.65 -15.87 4.60
N LEU A 56 3.99 -15.76 5.76
CA LEU A 56 2.69 -15.09 5.82
C LEU A 56 2.87 -13.60 5.52
N PRO A 57 1.84 -12.93 4.98
CA PRO A 57 1.83 -11.48 4.85
C PRO A 57 2.20 -10.87 6.21
N ARG A 58 3.22 -10.01 6.21
CA ARG A 58 3.61 -9.30 7.44
C ARG A 58 2.51 -8.30 7.77
N SER A 59 2.13 -8.22 9.04
CA SER A 59 1.35 -7.10 9.54
C SER A 59 2.17 -5.82 9.31
N GLY A 60 1.70 -4.99 8.38
CA GLY A 60 2.30 -3.69 8.11
C GLY A 60 1.91 -2.66 9.16
N ARG A 61 2.40 -1.43 8.99
CA ARG A 61 1.90 -0.29 9.78
C ARG A 61 0.38 -0.17 9.60
N PRO A 62 -0.40 -0.01 10.69
CA PRO A 62 -1.83 0.15 10.61
C PRO A 62 -2.22 1.27 9.64
N SER A 63 -3.22 1.01 8.82
CA SER A 63 -3.82 2.04 7.99
C SER A 63 -4.54 3.07 8.87
N VAL A 64 -4.70 4.28 8.35
CA VAL A 64 -5.71 5.24 8.83
C VAL A 64 -7.10 4.57 8.79
N SER A 65 -7.94 4.84 9.78
CA SER A 65 -9.31 4.32 9.87
C SER A 65 -10.22 4.90 8.78
N GLU A 66 -11.22 4.13 8.37
CA GLU A 66 -12.19 4.59 7.36
C GLU A 66 -13.00 5.81 7.83
N ALA A 67 -13.29 5.90 9.14
CA ALA A 67 -13.94 7.09 9.71
C ALA A 67 -13.14 8.37 9.49
N THR A 68 -11.80 8.32 9.64
CA THR A 68 -10.95 9.47 9.34
C THR A 68 -10.89 9.77 7.85
N VAL A 69 -10.90 8.75 6.97
CA VAL A 69 -10.94 8.95 5.51
C VAL A 69 -12.23 9.68 5.10
N GLU A 70 -13.36 9.28 5.69
CA GLU A 70 -14.65 9.91 5.42
C GLU A 70 -14.71 11.35 5.94
N LEU A 71 -14.15 11.61 7.12
CA LEU A 71 -14.02 12.97 7.65
C LEU A 71 -13.24 13.90 6.69
N VAL A 72 -12.14 13.40 6.12
CA VAL A 72 -11.36 14.13 5.11
C VAL A 72 -12.19 14.38 3.85
N ARG A 73 -12.92 13.36 3.37
CA ARG A 73 -13.79 13.48 2.19
C ARG A 73 -14.85 14.57 2.38
N GLN A 74 -15.57 14.54 3.50
CA GLN A 74 -16.61 15.52 3.82
C GLN A 74 -16.07 16.94 3.93
N SER A 75 -14.87 17.12 4.48
CA SER A 75 -14.23 18.44 4.56
C SER A 75 -14.04 19.08 3.18
N PHE A 76 -13.60 18.31 2.18
CA PHE A 76 -13.40 18.83 0.82
C PHE A 76 -14.67 18.82 -0.04
N GLN A 77 -15.67 17.99 0.26
CA GLN A 77 -17.00 18.12 -0.34
C GLN A 77 -17.69 19.41 0.11
N ARG A 78 -17.59 19.76 1.39
CA ARG A 78 -18.17 20.99 1.94
C ARG A 78 -17.46 22.24 1.42
N SER A 79 -16.13 22.18 1.27
CA SER A 79 -15.34 23.32 0.79
C SER A 79 -14.17 22.84 -0.08
N PRO A 80 -14.38 22.73 -1.40
CA PRO A 80 -13.36 22.19 -2.32
C PRO A 80 -12.08 23.04 -2.41
N THR A 81 -12.18 24.34 -2.15
CA THR A 81 -11.09 25.31 -2.30
C THR A 81 -10.26 25.51 -1.03
N LYS A 82 -10.64 24.88 0.10
CA LYS A 82 -9.89 25.02 1.36
C LYS A 82 -8.48 24.44 1.26
N SER A 83 -7.53 25.10 1.93
CA SER A 83 -6.15 24.60 1.98
C SER A 83 -6.03 23.38 2.88
N THR A 84 -5.17 22.43 2.50
CA THR A 84 -4.88 21.24 3.34
C THR A 84 -4.33 21.61 4.71
N ARG A 85 -3.58 22.72 4.80
CA ARG A 85 -3.04 23.21 6.07
C ARG A 85 -4.14 23.69 7.02
N GLN A 86 -5.11 24.42 6.50
CA GLN A 86 -6.25 24.89 7.28
C GLN A 86 -7.10 23.73 7.78
N VAL A 87 -7.47 22.79 6.90
CA VAL A 87 -8.28 21.63 7.29
C VAL A 87 -7.52 20.72 8.28
N SER A 88 -6.20 20.59 8.11
CA SER A 88 -5.33 19.87 9.06
C SER A 88 -5.41 20.47 10.46
N SER A 89 -5.37 21.80 10.59
CA SER A 89 -5.54 22.50 11.87
C SER A 89 -6.96 22.30 12.43
N GLU A 90 -7.99 22.51 11.62
CA GLU A 90 -9.41 22.39 12.03
C GLU A 90 -9.77 20.97 12.52
N ARG A 91 -9.18 19.93 11.91
CA ARG A 91 -9.47 18.52 12.22
C ARG A 91 -8.44 17.86 13.12
N GLN A 92 -7.40 18.57 13.55
CA GLN A 92 -6.31 18.05 14.39
C GLN A 92 -5.63 16.79 13.82
N ILE A 93 -5.57 16.66 12.50
CA ILE A 93 -4.88 15.56 11.82
C ILE A 93 -3.61 16.13 11.18
N PRO A 94 -2.45 15.47 11.32
CA PRO A 94 -1.21 15.92 10.67
C PRO A 94 -1.39 16.11 9.16
N GLN A 95 -0.87 17.21 8.61
CA GLN A 95 -1.01 17.55 7.20
C GLN A 95 -0.49 16.43 6.27
N THR A 96 0.58 15.75 6.66
CA THR A 96 1.15 14.61 5.91
C THR A 96 0.17 13.44 5.80
N SER A 97 -0.59 13.16 6.86
CA SER A 97 -1.65 12.15 6.83
C SER A 97 -2.79 12.58 5.92
N PHE A 98 -3.20 13.85 5.97
CA PHE A 98 -4.19 14.43 5.05
C PHE A 98 -3.79 14.25 3.58
N LEU A 99 -2.58 14.64 3.22
CA LEU A 99 -2.06 14.50 1.85
C LEU A 99 -2.01 13.04 1.40
N ARG A 100 -1.61 12.12 2.30
CA ARG A 100 -1.62 10.69 2.01
C ARG A 100 -3.04 10.17 1.78
N ILE A 101 -4.01 10.58 2.58
CA ILE A 101 -5.42 10.20 2.41
C ILE A 101 -5.94 10.74 1.07
N LEU A 102 -5.73 12.02 0.78
CA LEU A 102 -6.17 12.65 -0.47
C LEU A 102 -5.63 11.93 -1.71
N HIS A 103 -4.31 11.73 -1.81
CA HIS A 103 -3.70 11.20 -3.03
C HIS A 103 -3.73 9.67 -3.12
N LYS A 104 -3.65 8.94 -1.99
CA LYS A 104 -3.56 7.47 -2.02
C LYS A 104 -4.92 6.79 -1.85
N ARG A 105 -5.80 7.33 -1.00
CA ARG A 105 -7.14 6.76 -0.72
C ARG A 105 -8.22 7.38 -1.62
N LEU A 106 -8.34 8.71 -1.61
CA LEU A 106 -9.44 9.41 -2.28
C LEU A 106 -9.16 9.73 -3.76
N LYS A 107 -7.90 9.66 -4.20
CA LYS A 107 -7.46 10.01 -5.56
C LYS A 107 -7.88 11.44 -5.98
N LEU A 108 -7.97 12.33 -5.00
CA LEU A 108 -8.26 13.75 -5.26
C LEU A 108 -6.96 14.45 -5.64
N HIS A 109 -7.02 15.24 -6.71
CA HIS A 109 -5.94 16.07 -7.19
C HIS A 109 -6.38 17.53 -7.16
N ALA A 110 -5.42 18.44 -6.97
CA ALA A 110 -5.71 19.86 -7.04
C ALA A 110 -6.28 20.19 -8.44
N TYR A 111 -7.39 20.91 -8.47
CA TYR A 111 -7.96 21.37 -9.73
C TYR A 111 -7.02 22.38 -10.40
N LYS A 112 -6.88 22.28 -11.73
CA LYS A 112 -6.11 23.24 -12.51
C LYS A 112 -6.91 24.54 -12.60
N VAL A 113 -6.46 25.57 -11.90
CA VAL A 113 -7.07 26.91 -11.97
C VAL A 113 -6.96 27.42 -13.40
N GLN A 114 -8.11 27.73 -14.01
CA GLN A 114 -8.21 28.41 -15.30
C GLN A 114 -8.63 29.85 -15.01
N ILE A 115 -7.85 30.81 -15.52
CA ILE A 115 -8.22 32.22 -15.48
C ILE A 115 -9.11 32.48 -16.69
N VAL A 116 -10.35 32.87 -16.44
CA VAL A 116 -11.34 33.19 -17.46
C VAL A 116 -11.79 34.64 -17.28
N GLN A 117 -12.27 35.26 -18.37
CA GLN A 117 -12.87 36.59 -18.31
C GLN A 117 -14.14 36.56 -17.48
N ASP A 118 -14.41 37.65 -16.76
CA ASP A 118 -15.63 37.79 -15.98
C ASP A 118 -16.86 37.82 -16.91
N LEU A 119 -17.87 37.02 -16.57
CA LEU A 119 -19.09 36.90 -17.36
C LEU A 119 -20.12 37.92 -16.88
N GLN A 120 -20.52 38.81 -17.76
CA GLN A 120 -21.62 39.72 -17.52
C GLN A 120 -22.97 38.97 -17.66
N PRO A 121 -24.06 39.45 -17.03
CA PRO A 121 -25.36 38.76 -17.04
C PRO A 121 -25.88 38.42 -18.45
N ASN A 122 -25.59 39.27 -19.44
CA ASN A 122 -26.02 39.09 -20.82
C ASN A 122 -25.08 38.21 -21.66
N ASP A 123 -23.92 37.79 -21.14
CA ASP A 123 -22.95 37.01 -21.92
C ASP A 123 -23.41 35.56 -22.10
N CYS A 124 -23.99 34.95 -21.07
CA CYS A 124 -24.52 33.58 -21.14
C CYS A 124 -25.57 33.41 -22.25
N PRO A 125 -26.66 34.20 -22.30
CA PRO A 125 -27.66 34.04 -23.36
C PRO A 125 -27.09 34.34 -24.76
N ARG A 126 -26.25 35.36 -24.91
CA ARG A 126 -25.60 35.68 -26.21
C ARG A 126 -24.68 34.58 -26.71
N ARG A 127 -23.89 33.97 -25.82
CA ARG A 127 -22.99 32.85 -26.17
C ARG A 127 -23.78 31.62 -26.57
N ALA A 128 -24.88 31.33 -25.87
CA ALA A 128 -25.77 30.22 -26.22
C ALA A 128 -26.45 30.44 -27.58
N GLU A 129 -26.97 31.64 -27.84
CA GLU A 129 -27.61 32.01 -29.10
C GLU A 129 -26.60 31.92 -30.27
N PHE A 130 -25.38 32.43 -30.09
CA PHE A 130 -24.31 32.31 -31.09
C PHE A 130 -23.99 30.85 -31.43
N ALA A 131 -23.88 29.98 -30.42
CA ALA A 131 -23.57 28.56 -30.61
C ALA A 131 -24.73 27.72 -31.19
N GLN A 132 -25.96 28.24 -31.18
CA GLN A 132 -27.12 27.58 -31.80
C GLN A 132 -27.37 28.08 -33.24
N ARG A 133 -26.91 29.29 -33.55
CA ARG A 133 -27.12 29.95 -34.85
C ARG A 133 -26.10 29.52 -35.92
N PHE A 134 -24.96 28.99 -35.50
CA PHE A 134 -23.92 28.38 -36.34
C PHE A 134 -23.72 26.93 -35.92
#